data_AF-A0A1S4EGQ8-F1
#
_entry.id   AF-A0A1S4EGQ8-F1
#
_cell.length_a   1.000
_cell.length_b   1.000
_cell.length_c   1.000
_cell.angle_alpha   90.00
_cell.angle_beta   90.00
_cell.angle_gamma   90.00
#
_symmetry.space_group_name_H-M   'P 1'
#
loop_
_entity.id
_entity.type
_entity.pdbx_description
1 polymer ?
#
loop_
_entity_poly.entity_id
_entity_poly.type
_entity_poly.pdbx_seq_one_letter_code
_entity_poly.pdbx_strand_id
1 'polypeptide(L)' 'MGKRNSKLKQDAIEKLMSDTYFSEKEIRQWHKGFLKDCPNGLLTEQGFIKIYKQFFPQGDPTKFASLVFRVLYFSYKL' A
#
# COMPACT_ATOMS: atom_id res chain seq x y z
N MET A 1 -0.13 -15.57 -23.52
CA MET A 1 -0.38 -14.33 -22.75
C MET A 1 0.38 -14.43 -21.43
N GLY A 2 1.55 -13.78 -21.33
CA GLY A 2 2.55 -14.03 -20.29
C GLY A 2 2.16 -13.46 -18.92
N LYS A 3 2.37 -14.25 -17.87
CA LYS A 3 2.30 -13.83 -16.46
C LYS A 3 3.24 -12.63 -16.27
N ARG A 4 2.67 -11.42 -16.12
CA ARG A 4 3.42 -10.30 -15.54
C ARG A 4 3.96 -10.80 -14.20
N ASN A 5 5.24 -10.60 -13.97
CA ASN A 5 5.97 -11.21 -12.85
C ASN A 5 5.52 -10.53 -11.54
N SER A 6 4.36 -10.92 -11.00
CA SER A 6 3.68 -10.31 -9.85
C SER A 6 4.34 -10.63 -8.50
N LYS A 7 5.58 -11.11 -8.49
CA LYS A 7 6.31 -11.45 -7.28
C LYS A 7 7.29 -10.32 -6.98
N LEU A 8 7.31 -9.87 -5.73
CA LEU A 8 8.38 -8.99 -5.24
C LEU A 8 9.73 -9.69 -5.43
N LYS A 9 10.70 -8.94 -5.95
CA LYS A 9 12.09 -9.37 -6.02
C LYS A 9 12.69 -9.45 -4.62
N GLN A 10 13.73 -10.25 -4.44
CA GLN A 10 14.31 -10.53 -3.13
C GLN A 10 15.00 -9.30 -2.51
N ASP A 11 15.69 -8.50 -3.33
CA ASP A 11 16.29 -7.21 -2.95
C ASP A 11 15.25 -6.24 -2.35
N ALA A 12 14.07 -6.16 -2.96
CA ALA A 12 12.99 -5.32 -2.45
C ALA A 12 12.45 -5.82 -1.10
N ILE A 13 12.42 -7.14 -0.88
CA ILE A 13 11.97 -7.74 0.38
C ILE A 13 12.97 -7.46 1.49
N GLU A 14 14.27 -7.67 1.22
CA GLU A 14 15.34 -7.41 2.19
C GLU A 14 15.34 -5.95 2.62
N LYS A 15 15.19 -5.01 1.67
CA LYS A 15 15.04 -3.59 1.97
C LYS A 15 13.80 -3.29 2.81
N LEU A 16 12.64 -3.86 2.45
CA LEU A 16 11.42 -3.65 3.22
C LEU A 16 11.53 -4.23 4.63
N MET A 17 12.25 -5.33 4.83
CA MET A 17 12.53 -5.88 6.15
C MET A 17 13.49 -5.01 6.97
N SER A 18 14.47 -4.35 6.34
CA SER A 18 15.37 -3.43 7.07
C SER A 18 14.69 -2.12 7.45
N ASP A 19 13.80 -1.63 6.58
CA ASP A 19 13.18 -0.31 6.72
C ASP A 19 11.87 -0.35 7.53
N THR A 20 11.36 -1.56 7.83
CA THR A 20 10.09 -1.75 8.54
C THR A 20 10.18 -2.84 9.59
N TYR A 21 9.15 -2.97 10.42
CA TYR A 21 9.06 -4.02 11.44
C TYR A 21 8.37 -5.30 10.94
N PHE A 22 8.24 -5.48 9.62
CA PHE A 22 7.56 -6.63 9.03
C PHE A 22 8.52 -7.78 8.68
N SER A 23 8.05 -9.00 8.90
CA SER A 23 8.70 -10.22 8.39
C SER A 23 8.50 -10.37 6.88
N GLU A 24 9.36 -11.17 6.23
CA GLU A 24 9.20 -11.52 4.81
C GLU A 24 7.79 -12.06 4.49
N LYS A 25 7.25 -12.89 5.39
CA LYS A 25 5.91 -13.49 5.23
C LYS A 25 4.83 -12.42 5.19
N GLU A 26 4.89 -11.45 6.10
CA GLU A 26 3.95 -10.34 6.16
C GLU A 26 4.07 -9.45 4.91
N ILE A 27 5.29 -9.10 4.50
CA ILE A 27 5.53 -8.30 3.29
C ILE A 27 4.92 -8.97 2.05
N ARG A 28 5.14 -10.27 1.87
CA ARG A 28 4.54 -11.03 0.76
C ARG A 28 3.02 -11.08 0.84
N GLN A 29 2.46 -11.22 2.04
CA GLN A 29 1.02 -11.24 2.25
C GLN A 29 0.39 -9.88 1.94
N TRP A 30 0.97 -8.78 2.43
CA TRP A 30 0.56 -7.42 2.14
C TRP A 30 0.62 -7.12 0.64
N HIS A 31 1.70 -7.50 -0.05
CA HIS A 31 1.82 -7.32 -1.49
C HIS A 31 0.75 -8.10 -2.28
N LYS A 32 0.45 -9.33 -1.86
CA LYS A 32 -0.63 -10.12 -2.47
C LYS A 32 -1.99 -9.49 -2.27
N GLY A 33 -2.29 -8.98 -1.06
CA GLY A 33 -3.52 -8.25 -0.78
C GLY A 33 -3.61 -6.98 -1.62
N PHE A 34 -2.52 -6.22 -1.68
CA PHE A 34 -2.42 -5.01 -2.47
C PHE A 34 -2.73 -5.23 -3.96
N LEU A 35 -2.15 -6.25 -4.60
CA LEU A 35 -2.43 -6.54 -6.00
C LEU A 35 -3.84 -7.09 -6.25
N LYS A 36 -4.48 -7.67 -5.23
CA LYS A 36 -5.88 -8.09 -5.31
C LYS A 36 -6.81 -6.87 -5.32
N ASP A 37 -6.53 -5.89 -4.47
CA ASP A 37 -7.37 -4.70 -4.29
C ASP A 37 -7.04 -3.60 -5.33
N CYS A 38 -5.79 -3.56 -5.79
CA CYS A 38 -5.25 -2.63 -6.79
C CYS A 38 -4.57 -3.42 -7.94
N PRO A 39 -5.34 -3.96 -8.91
CA PRO A 39 -4.80 -4.84 -9.96
C PRO A 39 -3.76 -4.20 -10.89
N ASN A 40 -3.76 -2.87 -10.99
CA ASN A 40 -2.78 -2.08 -11.73
C ASN A 40 -1.52 -1.74 -10.92
N GLY A 41 -1.47 -2.14 -9.64
CA GLY A 41 -0.38 -1.83 -8.71
C GLY A 41 -0.38 -0.38 -8.21
N LEU A 42 -1.47 0.38 -8.38
CA LEU A 42 -1.56 1.78 -7.97
C LEU A 42 -2.71 1.99 -6.98
N LEU A 43 -2.40 2.58 -5.83
CA LEU A 43 -3.41 3.00 -4.86
C LEU A 43 -3.87 4.43 -5.19
N THR A 44 -5.17 4.59 -5.39
CA THR A 44 -5.79 5.91 -5.59
C THR A 44 -6.17 6.54 -4.27
N GLU A 45 -6.33 7.87 -4.25
CA GLU A 45 -6.81 8.60 -3.08
C GLU A 45 -8.15 8.03 -2.56
N GLN A 46 -9.09 7.72 -3.47
CA GLN A 46 -10.36 7.10 -3.11
C GLN A 46 -10.19 5.72 -2.47
N GLY A 47 -9.25 4.91 -2.97
CA GLY A 47 -8.90 3.63 -2.36
C GLY A 47 -8.33 3.80 -0.95
N PHE A 48 -7.44 4.78 -0.76
CA PHE A 48 -6.85 5.11 0.53
C PHE A 48 -7.89 5.58 1.55
N ILE A 49 -8.84 6.43 1.13
CA ILE A 49 -9.96 6.86 1.99
C ILE A 49 -10.83 5.66 2.42
N LYS A 50 -11.10 4.72 1.51
CA LYS A 50 -11.86 3.49 1.85
C LYS A 50 -11.15 2.66 2.92
N ILE A 51 -9.83 2.51 2.81
CA ILE A 51 -9.01 1.84 3.84
C ILE A 51 -9.16 2.55 5.18
N TYR A 52 -9.01 3.88 5.21
CA TYR A 52 -9.16 4.65 6.45
C TYR A 52 -10.56 4.56 7.06
N LYS A 53 -11.62 4.48 6.26
CA LYS A 53 -12.99 4.28 6.76
C LYS A 53 -13.16 2.94 7.49
N GLN A 54 -12.40 1.90 7.14
CA GLN A 54 -12.43 0.63 7.86
C GLN A 54 -11.79 0.74 9.25
N PHE A 55 -10.77 1.59 9.42
CA PHE A 55 -10.11 1.83 10.71
C PHE A 55 -10.89 2.79 11.62
N PHE A 56 -11.66 3.71 11.03
CA PHE A 56 -12.43 4.71 11.77
C PHE A 56 -13.94 4.58 11.48
N PRO A 57 -14.59 3.49 11.93
CA PRO A 57 -15.98 3.19 11.55
C PRO A 57 -17.01 4.20 12.07
N GLN A 58 -16.69 4.94 13.14
CA GLN A 58 -17.59 5.91 13.78
C GLN A 58 -17.31 7.37 13.38
N GLY A 59 -16.39 7.64 12.44
CA GLY A 59 -16.01 8.98 12.02
C GLY A 59 -15.96 9.16 10.52
N ASP A 60 -15.74 10.41 10.07
CA ASP A 60 -15.41 10.70 8.66
C ASP A 60 -13.92 10.99 8.50
N PRO A 61 -13.09 9.99 8.15
CA PRO A 61 -11.66 10.18 7.98
C PRO A 61 -11.31 10.83 6.63
N THR A 62 -12.29 11.19 5.79
CA THR A 62 -12.03 11.62 4.40
C THR A 62 -11.01 12.74 4.31
N LYS A 63 -11.18 13.85 5.04
CA LYS A 63 -10.24 14.98 5.02
C LYS A 63 -8.84 14.60 5.50
N PHE A 64 -8.77 13.81 6.57
CA PHE A 64 -7.49 13.36 7.13
C PHE A 64 -6.76 12.40 6.19
N ALA A 65 -7.47 11.41 5.65
CA ALA A 65 -6.93 10.45 4.71
C ALA A 65 -6.45 11.13 3.41
N SER A 66 -7.20 12.09 2.88
CA SER A 66 -6.75 12.92 1.74
C SER A 66 -5.47 13.68 2.05
N LEU A 67 -5.35 14.29 3.24
CA LEU A 67 -4.14 15.01 3.66
C LEU A 67 -2.94 14.06 3.74
N VAL A 68 -3.10 12.91 4.39
CA VAL A 68 -2.04 11.90 4.53
C VAL A 68 -1.63 11.35 3.16
N PHE A 69 -2.59 11.03 2.28
CA PHE A 69 -2.31 10.57 0.92
C PHE A 69 -1.49 11.61 0.15
N ARG A 70 -1.86 12.90 0.26
CA ARG A 70 -1.12 14.00 -0.38
C ARG A 70 0.31 14.08 0.15
N VAL A 71 0.51 14.13 1.46
CA VAL A 71 1.84 14.26 2.05
C VAL A 71 2.75 13.08 1.68
N LEU A 72 2.25 11.84 1.77
CA LEU A 72 3.01 10.65 1.39
C LEU A 72 3.32 10.65 -0.10
N TYR A 73 2.33 10.88 -0.97
CA TYR A 73 2.51 10.83 -2.41
C TYR A 73 3.50 11.90 -2.93
N PHE A 74 3.47 13.11 -2.36
CA PHE A 74 4.43 14.16 -2.71
C PHE A 74 5.84 13.85 -2.17
N SER A 75 5.97 13.26 -0.98
CA SER A 75 7.27 12.96 -0.37
C SER A 75 8.07 11.89 -1.12
N TYR A 76 7.42 10.96 -1.81
CA TYR A 76 8.09 9.91 -2.60
C TYR A 76 8.26 10.27 -4.10
N LYS A 77 7.87 11.49 -4.50
CA LYS A 77 8.02 11.98 -5.89
C LYS A 77 9.12 13.04 -6.04
N LEU A 78 9.72 13.48 -4.93
CA LEU A 78 10.91 14.32 -4.85
C LEU A 78 12.12 13.46 -4.46
#